data_AF-A0A537V4M4-F1
#
_entry.id   AF-A0A537V4M4-F1
#
_cell.length_a   1.000
_cell.length_b   1.000
_cell.length_c   1.000
_cell.angle_alpha   90.00
_cell.angle_beta   90.00
_cell.angle_gamma   90.00
#
_symmetry.space_group_name_H-M   'P 1'
#
loop_
_entity.id
_entity.type
_entity.pdbx_description
1 polymer ?
#
loop_
_entity_poly.entity_id
_entity_poly.type
_entity_poly.pdbx_seq_one_letter_code
_entity_poly.pdbx_strand_id
1 'polypeptide(L)' 'YLVEQYGADHVLMGTDYPADMGEVDPIGFVEGAEGLDDSERRAILGRNAARLLNIEIPATRR' A
#
# COMPACT_ATOMS: atom_id res chain seq x y z
N TYR A 1 -1.81 12.00 -7.82
CA TYR A 1 -0.42 12.34 -8.22
C TYR A 1 0.49 11.12 -8.36
N LEU A 2 1.04 10.51 -7.30
CA LEU A 2 2.08 9.47 -7.45
C LEU A 2 1.64 8.28 -8.31
N VAL A 3 0.43 7.77 -8.06
CA VAL A 3 -0.15 6.68 -8.86
C VAL A 3 -0.33 7.08 -10.33
N GLU A 4 -0.70 8.33 -10.61
CA GLU A 4 -0.84 8.83 -12.00
C GLU A 4 0.51 8.94 -12.72
N GLN A 5 1.60 9.21 -11.98
CA GLN A 5 2.93 9.36 -12.56
C GLN A 5 3.66 8.03 -12.74
N TYR A 6 3.49 7.10 -11.81
CA TYR A 6 4.32 5.88 -11.72
C TYR A 6 3.52 4.57 -11.83
N GLY A 7 2.19 4.62 -11.78
CA GLY A 7 1.34 3.45 -11.69
C GLY A 7 1.21 2.92 -10.26
N ALA A 8 0.04 2.37 -9.94
CA ALA A 8 -0.27 1.87 -8.59
C ALA A 8 0.62 0.67 -8.19
N ASP A 9 1.20 -0.05 -9.14
CA ASP A 9 2.07 -1.21 -8.95
C ASP A 9 3.51 -0.84 -8.54
N HIS A 10 3.87 0.45 -8.61
CA HIS A 10 5.17 1.00 -8.23
C HIS A 10 5.14 1.80 -6.91
N VAL A 11 3.97 1.89 -6.26
CA VAL A 11 3.79 2.61 -4.98
C VAL A 11 3.62 1.61 -3.83
N LEU A 12 4.31 1.85 -2.72
CA LEU A 12 4.27 1.01 -1.52
C LEU A 12 3.98 1.88 -0.29
N MET A 13 3.11 1.38 0.60
CA MET A 13 2.96 1.96 1.93
C MET A 13 4.12 1.50 2.83
N GLY A 14 4.73 2.44 3.55
CA GLY A 14 5.75 2.17 4.56
C GLY A 14 5.47 2.98 5.82
N THR A 15 5.66 2.38 7.00
CA THR A 15 5.36 3.01 8.29
C THR A 15 6.47 3.93 8.80
N ASP A 16 7.66 3.83 8.22
CA ASP A 16 8.87 4.52 8.67
C ASP A 16 9.31 4.20 10.12
N TYR A 17 8.82 3.09 10.70
CA TYR A 17 9.22 2.67 12.03
C TYR A 17 10.74 2.36 12.11
N PRO A 18 11.46 2.81 13.15
CA PRO A 18 11.01 3.49 14.37
C PRO A 18 11.06 5.03 14.35
N ALA A 19 11.23 5.66 13.18
CA ALA A 19 11.21 7.11 13.08
C ALA A 19 9.80 7.68 13.28
N ASP A 20 9.70 8.88 13.84
CA ASP A 20 8.43 9.57 14.15
C ASP A 20 7.90 10.40 12.96
N MET A 21 8.12 9.92 11.73
CA MET A 21 7.71 10.61 10.49
C MET A 21 6.61 9.87 9.73
N GLY A 22 6.16 8.72 10.25
CA GLY A 22 5.11 7.91 9.65
C GLY A 22 3.71 8.55 9.76
N GLU A 23 2.83 8.18 8.84
CA GLU A 23 1.41 8.49 8.91
C GLU A 23 0.76 7.75 10.10
N VAL A 24 -0.12 8.43 10.84
CA VAL A 24 -0.78 7.89 12.05
C VAL A 24 -1.80 6.82 11.68
N ASP A 25 -2.54 7.03 10.59
CA ASP A 25 -3.46 6.04 10.03
C ASP A 25 -3.11 5.75 8.57
N PRO A 26 -2.07 4.91 8.32
CA PRO A 26 -1.62 4.66 6.96
C PRO A 26 -2.63 3.88 6.13
N ILE A 27 -3.56 3.17 6.76
CA ILE A 27 -4.64 2.46 6.06
C ILE A 27 -5.70 3.49 5.62
N GLY A 28 -6.22 4.28 6.56
CA GLY A 28 -7.19 5.32 6.27
C GLY A 28 -6.69 6.36 5.27
N PHE A 29 -5.39 6.68 5.31
CA PHE A 29 -4.75 7.56 4.32
C PHE A 29 -4.85 7.01 2.89
N VAL A 30 -4.54 5.72 2.68
CA VAL A 30 -4.61 5.09 1.36
C VAL A 30 -6.07 4.86 0.94
N GLU A 31 -6.94 4.46 1.87
CA GLU A 31 -8.36 4.23 1.57
C GLU A 31 -9.09 5.53 1.21
N GLY A 32 -8.75 6.64 1.86
CA GLY A 32 -9.29 7.97 1.60
C GLY A 32 -8.76 8.64 0.32
N ALA A 33 -7.75 8.07 -0.34
CA ALA A 33 -7.25 8.61 -1.60
C ALA A 33 -8.28 8.46 -2.72
N GLU A 34 -8.66 9.61 -3.30
CA GLU A 34 -9.55 9.66 -4.46
C GLU A 34 -8.87 9.13 -5.71
N GLY A 35 -9.66 8.56 -6.63
CA GLY A 35 -9.17 8.07 -7.93
C GLY A 35 -8.53 6.69 -7.89
N LEU A 36 -8.38 6.07 -6.71
CA LEU A 36 -7.95 4.68 -6.59
C LEU A 36 -9.15 3.73 -6.58
N ASP A 37 -9.01 2.59 -7.25
CA ASP A 37 -9.90 1.45 -7.06
C ASP A 37 -9.44 0.53 -5.92
N ASP A 38 -10.28 -0.44 -5.56
CA ASP A 38 -9.99 -1.38 -4.49
C ASP A 38 -8.78 -2.28 -4.78
N SER A 39 -8.51 -2.59 -6.05
CA SER A 39 -7.34 -3.38 -6.46
C SER A 39 -6.06 -2.60 -6.23
N GLU A 40 -6.05 -1.33 -6.62
CA GLU A 40 -4.93 -0.40 -6.44
C GLU A 40 -4.66 -0.13 -4.96
N ARG A 41 -5.70 0.11 -4.15
CA ARG A 41 -5.56 0.24 -2.69
C ARG A 41 -4.88 -0.99 -2.09
N ARG A 42 -5.34 -2.20 -2.44
CA ARG A 42 -4.73 -3.45 -1.97
C ARG A 42 -3.31 -3.66 -2.49
N ALA A 43 -3.00 -3.16 -3.70
CA ALA A 43 -1.64 -3.19 -4.24
C ALA A 43 -0.69 -2.39 -3.35
N ILE A 44 -1.05 -1.13 -3.08
CA ILE A 44 -0.25 -0.19 -2.28
C ILE A 44 -0.13 -0.64 -0.82
N LEU A 45 -1.23 -1.12 -0.22
CA LEU A 45 -1.27 -1.54 1.18
C LEU A 45 -0.48 -2.80 1.48
N GLY A 46 -0.07 -3.59 0.48
CA GLY A 46 0.80 -4.72 0.76
C GLY A 46 1.10 -5.68 -0.37
N ARG A 47 0.26 -5.80 -1.42
CA ARG A 47 0.55 -6.78 -2.49
C ARG A 47 1.81 -6.41 -3.29
N ASN A 48 2.10 -5.12 -3.47
CA ASN A 48 3.33 -4.66 -4.11
C ASN A 48 4.55 -5.01 -3.25
N ALA A 49 4.48 -4.75 -1.95
CA ALA A 49 5.54 -5.13 -1.02
C ALA A 49 5.76 -6.64 -1.00
N ALA A 50 4.69 -7.43 -0.98
CA ALA A 50 4.76 -8.89 -0.99
C ALA A 50 5.43 -9.42 -2.26
N ARG A 51 5.06 -8.88 -3.43
CA ARG A 51 5.71 -9.20 -4.71
C ARG A 51 7.19 -8.81 -4.73
N LEU A 52 7.51 -7.60 -4.27
CA LEU A 52 8.87 -7.06 -4.29
C LEU A 52 9.82 -7.82 -3.35
N LEU A 53 9.34 -8.13 -2.15
CA LEU A 53 10.12 -8.75 -1.06
C LEU A 53 9.99 -10.27 -1.02
N ASN A 54 9.27 -10.87 -1.98
CA ASN A 54 8.99 -12.30 -2.06
C ASN A 54 8.35 -12.86 -0.77
N ILE A 55 7.34 -12.16 -0.26
CA ILE A 55 6.56 -12.55 0.94
C ILE A 55 5.31 -13.30 0.50
N GLU A 56 5.07 -14.46 1.10
CA GLU A 56 3.82 -15.20 0.89
C GLU A 56 2.62 -14.44 1.45
N ILE A 57 1.59 -14.25 0.62
CA ILE A 57 0.31 -13.71 1.07
C ILE A 57 -0.51 -14.89 1.61
N PRO A 58 -0.88 -14.90 2.90
CA PRO A 58 -1.72 -15.97 3.44
C PRO A 58 -3.03 -16.07 2.68
N ALA A 59 -3.43 -17.29 2.32
CA ALA A 59 -4.77 -17.53 1.79
C ALA A 59 -5.79 -17.07 2.84
N THR A 60 -6.76 -16.24 2.41
CA THR A 60 -7.79 -15.69 3.30
C THR A 60 -8.47 -16.82 4.08
N ARG A 61 -8.32 -16.85 5.41
CA ARG A 61 -9.20 -17.66 6.25
C ARG A 61 -10.58 -17.02 6.19
N ARG A 62 -11.55 -17.79 5.68
CA ARG A 62 -12.97 -17.43 5.72
C ARG A 62 -13.45 -17.24 7.15
#